data_AF-A0A7X0M9I6-F1
#
_entry.id   AF-A0A7X0M9I6-F1
#
_cell.length_a   1.000
_cell.length_b   1.000
_cell.length_c   1.000
_cell.angle_alpha   90.00
_cell.angle_beta   90.00
_cell.angle_gamma   90.00
#
_symmetry.space_group_name_H-M   'P 1'
#
loop_
_entity.id
_entity.type
_entity.pdbx_description
1 polymer ?
#
loop_
_entity_poly.entity_id
_entity_poly.type
_entity_poly.pdbx_seq_one_letter_code
_entity_poly.pdbx_strand_id
1 'polypeptide(L)'
;MIMSDEDATRALHALEGDSSARLQAALALGTAPDPRYVGRLVERCAVEPDFYVRDMLTWALTRHPASVTVPALVAELRSERAQARSQALHTLSKIGDRGAWPAITRELLTDDEDEVKRSAWRAAVVLVPENEVGELAAVLATQLGRGQRETQLSLSRALVALGEVIVPVLQAAAKDRRPRVRRHAVATERLLNDPDAGFEFAIEEAKRVVALGTDA
;
A
#
# COMPACT_ATOMS: atom_id res chain seq x y z
N MET A 1 -9.53 17.60 -22.64
CA MET A 1 -8.91 17.53 -23.98
C MET A 1 -8.86 16.06 -24.36
N ILE A 2 -9.39 15.67 -25.50
CA ILE A 2 -9.35 14.28 -25.97
C ILE A 2 -8.01 14.09 -26.68
N MET A 3 -7.25 13.07 -26.27
CA MET A 3 -5.98 12.71 -26.92
C MET A 3 -6.27 12.10 -28.30
N SER A 4 -5.46 12.42 -29.31
CA SER A 4 -5.63 11.83 -30.64
C SER A 4 -5.32 10.32 -30.61
N ASP A 5 -5.91 9.52 -31.51
CA ASP A 5 -5.64 8.08 -31.56
C ASP A 5 -4.16 7.76 -31.88
N GLU A 6 -3.49 8.63 -32.64
CA GLU A 6 -2.05 8.50 -32.93
C GLU A 6 -1.20 8.77 -31.68
N ASP A 7 -1.52 9.83 -30.93
CA ASP A 7 -0.86 10.13 -29.64
C ASP A 7 -1.12 9.03 -28.62
N ALA A 8 -2.35 8.50 -28.57
CA ALA A 8 -2.72 7.39 -27.71
C ALA A 8 -1.90 6.15 -28.04
N THR A 9 -1.78 5.80 -29.33
CA THR A 9 -0.98 4.65 -29.78
C THR A 9 0.48 4.82 -29.43
N ARG A 10 1.06 6.02 -29.64
CA ARG A 10 2.43 6.34 -29.23
C ARG A 10 2.65 6.21 -27.73
N ALA A 11 1.74 6.76 -26.92
CA ALA A 11 1.84 6.69 -25.47
C ALA A 11 1.74 5.25 -24.96
N LEU A 12 0.81 4.45 -25.51
CA LEU A 12 0.68 3.03 -25.16
C LEU A 12 1.93 2.22 -25.51
N HIS A 13 2.56 2.48 -26.67
CA HIS A 13 3.82 1.86 -27.04
C HIS A 13 4.98 2.31 -26.12
N ALA A 14 5.00 3.59 -25.73
CA ALA A 14 6.04 4.14 -24.87
C ALA A 14 6.04 3.56 -23.44
N LEU A 15 4.96 2.87 -23.00
CA LEU A 15 4.96 2.06 -21.77
C LEU A 15 5.96 0.88 -21.81
N GLU A 16 6.52 0.55 -22.97
CA GLU A 16 7.55 -0.48 -23.13
C GLU A 16 8.96 0.13 -23.35
N GLY A 17 9.07 1.46 -23.36
CA GLY A 17 10.33 2.18 -23.54
C GLY A 17 11.20 2.22 -22.27
N ASP A 18 12.17 3.14 -22.24
CA ASP A 18 12.97 3.43 -21.05
C ASP A 18 12.15 4.10 -19.92
N SER A 19 12.73 4.27 -18.73
CA SER A 19 12.00 4.82 -17.58
C SER A 19 11.42 6.21 -17.84
N SER A 20 12.12 7.06 -18.60
CA SER A 20 11.64 8.39 -18.98
C SER A 20 10.44 8.30 -19.91
N ALA A 21 10.52 7.46 -20.95
CA ALA A 21 9.43 7.22 -21.88
C ALA A 21 8.19 6.66 -21.17
N ARG A 22 8.37 5.69 -20.25
CA ARG A 22 7.28 5.11 -19.46
C ARG A 22 6.64 6.14 -18.52
N LEU A 23 7.44 6.99 -17.88
CA LEU A 23 6.95 8.07 -17.03
C LEU A 23 6.08 9.06 -17.81
N GLN A 24 6.57 9.52 -18.98
CA GLN A 24 5.83 10.45 -19.85
C GLN A 24 4.57 9.81 -20.43
N ALA A 25 4.63 8.53 -20.80
CA ALA A 25 3.48 7.76 -21.24
C ALA A 25 2.38 7.70 -20.17
N ALA A 26 2.74 7.30 -18.95
CA ALA A 26 1.81 7.24 -17.83
C ALA A 26 1.20 8.63 -17.53
N LEU A 27 2.01 9.70 -17.56
CA LEU A 27 1.54 11.07 -17.38
C LEU A 27 0.53 11.47 -18.47
N ALA A 28 0.82 11.19 -19.75
CA ALA A 28 -0.08 11.51 -20.86
C ALA A 28 -1.41 10.75 -20.75
N LEU A 29 -1.36 9.44 -20.49
CA LEU A 29 -2.53 8.58 -20.35
C LEU A 29 -3.39 8.94 -19.12
N GLY A 30 -2.77 9.44 -18.05
CA GLY A 30 -3.51 9.98 -16.89
C GLY A 30 -4.09 11.36 -17.12
N THR A 31 -3.42 12.21 -17.91
CA THR A 31 -3.88 13.58 -18.23
C THR A 31 -5.09 13.56 -19.16
N ALA A 32 -5.16 12.60 -20.08
CA ALA A 32 -6.27 12.36 -20.98
C ALA A 32 -6.84 10.94 -20.77
N PRO A 33 -7.56 10.70 -19.67
CA PRO A 33 -8.01 9.36 -19.30
C PRO A 33 -9.06 8.82 -20.29
N ASP A 34 -8.87 7.56 -20.70
CA ASP A 34 -9.81 6.79 -21.52
C ASP A 34 -9.89 5.38 -20.93
N PRO A 35 -11.08 4.81 -20.67
CA PRO A 35 -11.22 3.45 -20.15
C PRO A 35 -10.41 2.38 -20.89
N ARG A 36 -10.13 2.57 -22.19
CA ARG A 36 -9.32 1.67 -23.02
C ARG A 36 -7.86 1.54 -22.54
N TYR A 37 -7.34 2.50 -21.79
CA TYR A 37 -5.94 2.52 -21.34
C TYR A 37 -5.73 1.75 -20.03
N VAL A 38 -6.78 1.51 -19.25
CA VAL A 38 -6.71 0.90 -17.91
C VAL A 38 -5.95 -0.42 -17.95
N GLY A 39 -6.28 -1.32 -18.88
CA GLY A 39 -5.62 -2.63 -18.99
C GLY A 39 -4.11 -2.51 -19.15
N ARG A 40 -3.64 -1.65 -20.06
CA ARG A 40 -2.20 -1.44 -20.32
C ARG A 40 -1.48 -0.77 -19.17
N LEU A 41 -2.13 0.16 -18.47
CA LEU A 41 -1.57 0.77 -17.25
C LEU A 41 -1.45 -0.26 -16.12
N VAL A 42 -2.45 -1.12 -15.93
CA VAL A 42 -2.42 -2.22 -14.93
C VAL A 42 -1.32 -3.24 -15.26
N GLU A 43 -1.23 -3.67 -16.52
CA GLU A 43 -0.17 -4.57 -16.99
C GLU A 43 1.23 -3.98 -16.73
N ARG A 44 1.41 -2.67 -16.95
CA ARG A 44 2.67 -2.00 -16.63
C ARG A 44 2.95 -1.97 -15.13
N CYS A 45 1.96 -1.67 -14.29
CA CYS A 45 2.11 -1.70 -12.82
C CYS A 45 2.64 -3.05 -12.33
N ALA A 46 2.20 -4.16 -12.94
CA ALA A 46 2.61 -5.51 -12.56
C ALA A 46 4.12 -5.76 -12.68
N VAL A 47 4.83 -5.01 -13.53
CA VAL A 47 6.23 -5.28 -13.89
C VAL A 47 7.15 -4.05 -13.89
N GLU A 48 6.67 -2.85 -13.54
CA GLU A 48 7.46 -1.63 -13.47
C GLU A 48 8.57 -1.63 -12.39
N PRO A 49 9.86 -1.61 -12.78
CA PRO A 49 10.95 -1.59 -11.79
C PRO A 49 11.20 -0.20 -11.18
N ASP A 50 10.86 0.88 -11.88
CA ASP A 50 11.16 2.24 -11.43
C ASP A 50 10.08 2.76 -10.46
N PHE A 51 10.50 3.20 -9.28
CA PHE A 51 9.60 3.71 -8.25
C PHE A 51 8.78 4.92 -8.71
N TYR A 52 9.41 5.88 -9.38
CA TYR A 52 8.72 7.10 -9.83
C TYR A 52 7.71 6.80 -10.93
N VAL A 53 8.03 5.83 -11.80
CA VAL A 53 7.07 5.36 -12.81
C VAL A 53 5.89 4.64 -12.16
N ARG A 54 6.10 3.82 -11.12
CA ARG A 54 5.00 3.17 -10.37
C ARG A 54 4.05 4.19 -9.73
N ASP A 55 4.60 5.25 -9.14
CA ASP A 55 3.79 6.34 -8.57
C ASP A 55 3.00 7.08 -9.65
N MET A 56 3.61 7.33 -10.81
CA MET A 56 2.92 7.97 -11.93
C MET A 56 1.83 7.07 -12.54
N LEU A 57 2.06 5.76 -12.64
CA LEU A 57 1.04 4.80 -13.09
C LEU A 57 -0.14 4.76 -12.12
N THR A 58 0.14 4.75 -10.82
CA THR A 58 -0.88 4.85 -9.77
C THR A 58 -1.69 6.13 -9.93
N TRP A 59 -1.02 7.28 -10.08
CA TRP A 59 -1.68 8.56 -10.32
C TRP A 59 -2.56 8.49 -11.56
N ALA A 60 -2.04 7.98 -12.69
CA ALA A 60 -2.77 7.85 -13.93
C ALA A 60 -4.03 7.00 -13.77
N LEU A 61 -3.93 5.83 -13.14
CA LEU A 61 -5.07 4.96 -12.86
C LEU A 61 -6.14 5.65 -12.00
N THR A 62 -5.75 6.50 -11.04
CA THR A 62 -6.72 7.29 -10.24
C THR A 62 -7.44 8.38 -11.03
N ARG A 63 -6.98 8.72 -12.24
CA ARG A 63 -7.67 9.65 -13.15
C ARG A 63 -8.75 8.96 -14.00
N HIS A 64 -8.76 7.62 -14.05
CA HIS A 64 -9.71 6.83 -14.83
C HIS A 64 -10.98 6.52 -14.00
N PRO A 65 -12.13 6.22 -14.65
CA PRO A 65 -13.36 5.87 -13.96
C PRO A 65 -13.17 4.63 -13.05
N ALA A 66 -13.51 4.78 -11.77
CA ALA A 66 -13.40 3.70 -10.78
C ALA A 66 -14.16 2.43 -11.19
N SER A 67 -15.30 2.57 -11.89
CA SER A 67 -16.12 1.46 -12.38
C SER A 67 -15.39 0.52 -13.36
N VAL A 68 -14.28 0.97 -13.97
CA VAL A 68 -13.44 0.15 -14.86
C VAL A 68 -12.10 -0.18 -14.18
N THR A 69 -11.53 0.78 -13.46
CA THR A 69 -10.22 0.61 -12.81
C THR A 69 -10.26 -0.37 -11.63
N VAL A 70 -11.28 -0.29 -10.76
CA VAL A 70 -11.36 -1.12 -9.55
C VAL A 70 -11.47 -2.61 -9.90
N PRO A 71 -12.35 -3.07 -10.82
CA PRO A 71 -12.39 -4.47 -11.21
C PRO A 71 -11.06 -4.99 -11.78
N ALA A 72 -10.35 -4.18 -12.58
CA ALA A 72 -9.05 -4.55 -13.14
C ALA A 72 -7.99 -4.73 -12.05
N LEU A 73 -7.93 -3.82 -11.08
CA LEU A 73 -7.01 -3.93 -9.94
C LEU A 73 -7.36 -5.10 -9.01
N VAL A 74 -8.64 -5.37 -8.78
CA VAL A 74 -9.10 -6.51 -7.99
C VAL A 74 -8.66 -7.84 -8.61
N ALA A 75 -8.62 -7.94 -9.95
CA ALA A 75 -8.11 -9.13 -10.63
C ALA A 75 -6.62 -9.38 -10.30
N GLU A 76 -5.80 -8.34 -10.26
CA GLU A 76 -4.36 -8.44 -9.95
C GLU A 76 -4.06 -8.88 -8.51
N LEU A 77 -5.01 -8.78 -7.59
CA LEU A 77 -4.84 -9.28 -6.22
C LEU A 77 -4.60 -10.80 -6.17
N ARG A 78 -4.96 -11.53 -7.23
CA ARG A 78 -4.72 -12.98 -7.38
C ARG A 78 -3.47 -13.31 -8.20
N SER A 79 -2.71 -12.30 -8.62
CA SER A 79 -1.50 -12.49 -9.42
C SER A 79 -0.43 -13.24 -8.63
N GLU A 80 0.28 -14.15 -9.29
CA GLU A 80 1.46 -14.82 -8.71
C GLU A 80 2.61 -13.82 -8.46
N ARG A 81 2.59 -12.68 -9.17
CA ARG A 81 3.60 -11.62 -9.02
C ARG A 81 3.29 -10.76 -7.81
N ALA A 82 4.19 -10.77 -6.82
CA ALA A 82 4.08 -9.94 -5.62
C ALA A 82 3.96 -8.44 -5.94
N GLN A 83 4.69 -7.94 -6.93
CA GLN A 83 4.61 -6.54 -7.35
C GLN A 83 3.24 -6.17 -7.90
N ALA A 84 2.59 -7.06 -8.65
CA ALA A 84 1.24 -6.81 -9.17
C ALA A 84 0.24 -6.70 -8.03
N ARG A 85 0.28 -7.65 -7.07
CA ARG A 85 -0.56 -7.60 -5.87
C ARG A 85 -0.34 -6.31 -5.07
N SER A 86 0.93 -5.95 -4.78
CA SER A 86 1.23 -4.77 -3.96
C SER A 86 0.88 -3.45 -4.64
N GLN A 87 1.12 -3.32 -5.95
CA GLN A 87 0.73 -2.12 -6.71
C GLN A 87 -0.78 -1.99 -6.87
N ALA A 88 -1.49 -3.10 -7.05
CA ALA A 88 -2.95 -3.10 -7.07
C ALA A 88 -3.53 -2.63 -5.73
N LEU A 89 -3.05 -3.19 -4.61
CA LEU A 89 -3.44 -2.78 -3.26
C LEU A 89 -3.12 -1.30 -3.00
N HIS A 90 -1.92 -0.85 -3.38
CA HIS A 90 -1.53 0.55 -3.28
C HIS A 90 -2.50 1.45 -4.04
N THR A 91 -2.80 1.14 -5.30
CA THR A 91 -3.70 1.94 -6.14
C THR A 91 -5.14 1.92 -5.60
N LEU A 92 -5.65 0.77 -5.17
CA LEU A 92 -6.97 0.65 -4.54
C LEU A 92 -7.09 1.54 -3.29
N SER A 93 -6.02 1.63 -2.48
CA SER A 93 -6.00 2.53 -1.32
C SER A 93 -6.06 4.02 -1.70
N LYS A 94 -5.59 4.40 -2.90
CA LYS A 94 -5.65 5.77 -3.41
C LYS A 94 -6.99 6.10 -4.06
N ILE A 95 -7.65 5.11 -4.66
CA ILE A 95 -9.00 5.25 -5.21
C ILE A 95 -10.03 5.34 -4.07
N GLY A 96 -9.90 4.51 -3.04
CA GLY A 96 -10.79 4.54 -1.86
C GLY A 96 -12.19 3.98 -2.11
N ASP A 97 -12.40 3.27 -3.22
CA ASP A 97 -13.69 2.63 -3.51
C ASP A 97 -13.89 1.39 -2.63
N ARG A 98 -14.80 1.52 -1.65
CA ARG A 98 -15.14 0.45 -0.70
C ARG A 98 -15.72 -0.80 -1.35
N GLY A 99 -16.15 -0.75 -2.61
CA GLY A 99 -16.54 -1.93 -3.38
C GLY A 99 -15.42 -2.96 -3.54
N ALA A 100 -14.15 -2.56 -3.36
CA ALA A 100 -13.00 -3.48 -3.37
C ALA A 100 -12.80 -4.24 -2.05
N TRP A 101 -13.46 -3.86 -0.96
CA TRP A 101 -13.26 -4.47 0.37
C TRP A 101 -13.39 -6.01 0.38
N PRO A 102 -14.40 -6.64 -0.27
CA PRO A 102 -14.54 -8.09 -0.28
C PRO A 102 -13.35 -8.84 -0.91
N ALA A 103 -12.50 -8.14 -1.68
CA ALA A 103 -11.30 -8.71 -2.29
C ALA A 103 -10.04 -8.58 -1.41
N ILE A 104 -10.09 -7.82 -0.31
CA ILE A 104 -8.99 -7.68 0.65
C ILE A 104 -9.04 -8.85 1.64
N THR A 105 -8.53 -10.00 1.22
CA THR A 105 -8.64 -11.24 1.99
C THR A 105 -7.61 -11.36 3.10
N ARG A 106 -7.83 -12.32 4.01
CA ARG A 106 -6.88 -12.65 5.07
C ARG A 106 -5.51 -13.05 4.51
N GLU A 107 -5.47 -13.76 3.39
CA GLU A 107 -4.25 -14.18 2.72
C GLU A 107 -3.39 -12.98 2.31
N LEU A 108 -4.00 -11.89 1.82
CA LEU A 108 -3.27 -10.65 1.51
C LEU A 108 -2.77 -9.93 2.77
N LEU A 109 -3.59 -9.92 3.84
CA LEU A 109 -3.24 -9.31 5.13
C LEU A 109 -2.12 -10.08 5.86
N THR A 110 -1.89 -11.34 5.49
CA THR A 110 -0.86 -12.21 6.06
C THR A 110 0.07 -12.79 5.00
N ASP A 111 0.22 -12.12 3.85
CA ASP A 111 1.04 -12.58 2.72
C ASP A 111 2.49 -12.83 3.20
N ASP A 112 3.25 -13.69 2.53
CA ASP A 112 4.64 -13.91 2.90
C ASP A 112 5.50 -12.69 2.52
N GLU A 113 5.14 -11.98 1.45
CA GLU A 113 5.87 -10.83 0.94
C GLU A 113 5.56 -9.54 1.72
N ASP A 114 6.60 -8.94 2.31
CA ASP A 114 6.49 -7.76 3.19
C ASP A 114 5.91 -6.52 2.49
N GLU A 115 6.13 -6.34 1.19
CA GLU A 115 5.52 -5.22 0.45
C GLU A 115 4.02 -5.45 0.19
N VAL A 116 3.61 -6.72 -0.03
CA VAL A 116 2.20 -7.05 -0.26
C VAL A 116 1.39 -6.83 1.01
N LYS A 117 1.81 -7.41 2.15
CA LYS A 117 1.10 -7.23 3.42
C LYS A 117 1.03 -5.76 3.86
N ARG A 118 2.10 -4.99 3.69
CA ARG A 118 2.10 -3.55 4.02
C ARG A 118 1.11 -2.78 3.15
N SER A 119 1.06 -3.09 1.86
CA SER A 119 0.06 -2.50 0.95
C SER A 119 -1.36 -2.95 1.30
N ALA A 120 -1.54 -4.21 1.69
CA ALA A 120 -2.82 -4.76 2.12
C ALA A 120 -3.32 -4.07 3.38
N TRP A 121 -2.47 -3.85 4.38
CA TRP A 121 -2.86 -3.14 5.60
C TRP A 121 -3.27 -1.69 5.32
N ARG A 122 -2.54 -0.98 4.46
CA ARG A 122 -2.89 0.39 4.04
C ARG A 122 -4.24 0.42 3.31
N ALA A 123 -4.46 -0.49 2.37
CA ALA A 123 -5.73 -0.59 1.64
C ALA A 123 -6.88 -0.97 2.57
N ALA A 124 -6.69 -1.97 3.44
CA ALA A 124 -7.71 -2.48 4.34
C ALA A 124 -8.26 -1.38 5.26
N VAL A 125 -7.38 -0.60 5.89
CA VAL A 125 -7.78 0.49 6.79
C VAL A 125 -8.60 1.56 6.08
N VAL A 126 -8.31 1.83 4.80
CA VAL A 126 -9.06 2.82 4.00
C VAL A 126 -10.43 2.27 3.60
N LEU A 127 -10.50 0.98 3.26
CA LEU A 127 -11.66 0.38 2.60
C LEU A 127 -12.63 -0.33 3.55
N VAL A 128 -12.19 -0.68 4.76
CA VAL A 128 -13.00 -1.43 5.74
C VAL A 128 -14.32 -0.69 6.04
N PRO A 129 -15.46 -1.40 6.03
CA PRO A 129 -16.73 -0.86 6.50
C PRO A 129 -16.75 -0.82 8.03
N GLU A 130 -17.48 0.14 8.60
CA GLU A 130 -17.46 0.43 10.04
C GLU A 130 -17.75 -0.80 10.92
N ASN A 131 -18.64 -1.69 10.48
CA ASN A 131 -19.02 -2.91 11.20
C ASN A 131 -17.96 -4.02 11.18
N GLU A 132 -16.91 -3.93 10.35
CA GLU A 132 -15.85 -4.94 10.22
C GLU A 132 -14.50 -4.47 10.78
N VAL A 133 -14.41 -3.23 11.25
CA VAL A 133 -13.19 -2.64 11.80
C VAL A 133 -12.59 -3.48 12.93
N GLY A 134 -13.43 -4.04 13.81
CA GLY A 134 -12.98 -4.89 14.92
C GLY A 134 -12.38 -6.21 14.46
N GLU A 135 -12.93 -6.82 13.41
CA GLU A 135 -12.39 -8.04 12.82
C GLU A 135 -11.05 -7.77 12.13
N LEU A 136 -10.95 -6.68 11.36
CA LEU A 136 -9.70 -6.24 10.76
C LEU A 136 -8.62 -6.01 11.84
N ALA A 137 -8.96 -5.32 12.93
CA ALA A 137 -8.04 -5.11 14.06
C ALA A 137 -7.53 -6.43 14.64
N ALA A 138 -8.41 -7.43 14.81
CA ALA A 138 -8.03 -8.76 15.29
C ALA A 138 -7.08 -9.47 14.31
N VAL A 139 -7.32 -9.40 13.00
CA VAL A 139 -6.44 -9.97 11.98
C VAL A 139 -5.08 -9.29 12.00
N LEU A 140 -5.03 -7.95 11.98
CA LEU A 140 -3.79 -7.17 12.03
C LEU A 140 -2.97 -7.44 13.30
N ALA A 141 -3.63 -7.61 14.45
CA ALA A 141 -2.95 -7.94 15.71
C ALA A 141 -2.17 -9.28 15.63
N THR A 142 -2.60 -10.23 14.80
CA THR A 142 -1.85 -11.49 14.58
C THR A 142 -0.49 -11.28 13.90
N GLN A 143 -0.27 -10.11 13.30
CA GLN A 143 0.97 -9.73 12.61
C GLN A 143 1.95 -8.97 13.52
N LEU A 144 1.56 -8.67 14.76
CA LEU A 144 2.45 -8.01 15.72
C LEU A 144 3.74 -8.81 15.94
N GLY A 145 4.84 -8.09 16.08
CA GLY A 145 6.20 -8.63 16.16
C GLY A 145 6.76 -9.31 14.90
N ARG A 146 6.08 -9.25 13.74
CA ARG A 146 6.63 -9.75 12.45
C ARG A 146 7.44 -8.69 11.71
N GLY A 147 8.38 -9.17 10.89
CA GLY A 147 9.22 -8.34 10.04
C GLY A 147 10.18 -7.45 10.82
N GLN A 148 10.93 -6.66 10.05
CA GLN A 148 11.85 -5.66 10.60
C GLN A 148 11.09 -4.39 11.00
N ARG A 149 11.84 -3.41 11.48
CA ARG A 149 11.32 -2.14 12.00
C ARG A 149 10.33 -1.44 11.06
N GLU A 150 10.61 -1.40 9.76
CA GLU A 150 9.74 -0.77 8.76
C GLU A 150 8.38 -1.47 8.65
N THR A 151 8.39 -2.80 8.57
CA THR A 151 7.17 -3.63 8.56
C THR A 151 6.38 -3.43 9.85
N GLN A 152 7.05 -3.38 11.00
CA GLN A 152 6.39 -3.13 12.28
C GLN A 152 5.76 -1.73 12.36
N LEU A 153 6.48 -0.70 11.91
CA LEU A 153 5.96 0.66 11.87
C LEU A 153 4.76 0.78 10.93
N SER A 154 4.79 0.12 9.77
CA SER A 154 3.65 0.08 8.85
C SER A 154 2.42 -0.58 9.47
N LEU A 155 2.59 -1.70 10.19
CA LEU A 155 1.50 -2.35 10.91
C LEU A 155 0.95 -1.46 12.02
N SER A 156 1.84 -0.83 12.80
CA SER A 156 1.46 0.08 13.87
C SER A 156 0.63 1.25 13.35
N ARG A 157 1.03 1.88 12.23
CA ARG A 157 0.26 2.95 11.57
C ARG A 157 -1.10 2.46 11.09
N ALA A 158 -1.17 1.26 10.52
CA ALA A 158 -2.44 0.68 10.08
C ALA A 158 -3.38 0.43 11.26
N LEU A 159 -2.89 -0.17 12.34
CA LEU A 159 -3.66 -0.37 13.57
C LEU A 159 -4.13 0.96 14.17
N VAL A 160 -3.24 1.93 14.35
CA VAL A 160 -3.58 3.26 14.91
C VAL A 160 -4.66 3.96 14.08
N ALA A 161 -4.62 3.83 12.75
CA ALA A 161 -5.62 4.42 11.87
C ALA A 161 -7.02 3.78 12.00
N LEU A 162 -7.17 2.62 12.64
CA LEU A 162 -8.47 2.06 13.01
C LEU A 162 -9.05 2.69 14.29
N GLY A 163 -8.29 3.50 15.02
CA GLY A 163 -8.73 4.20 16.23
C GLY A 163 -8.79 3.31 17.48
N GLU A 164 -9.58 3.73 18.48
CA GLU A 164 -9.62 3.11 19.82
C GLU A 164 -10.07 1.65 19.86
N VAL A 165 -10.73 1.17 18.80
CA VAL A 165 -11.15 -0.24 18.65
C VAL A 165 -9.99 -1.24 18.80
N ILE A 166 -8.75 -0.79 18.59
CA ILE A 166 -7.56 -1.64 18.70
C ILE A 166 -7.11 -1.85 20.16
N VAL A 167 -7.59 -1.06 21.12
CA VAL A 167 -7.09 -1.09 22.50
C VAL A 167 -7.17 -2.49 23.12
N PRO A 168 -8.29 -3.24 23.04
CA PRO A 168 -8.36 -4.58 23.62
C PRO A 168 -7.36 -5.57 23.00
N VAL A 169 -7.15 -5.50 21.67
CA VAL A 169 -6.22 -6.42 20.98
C VAL A 169 -4.76 -6.09 21.28
N LEU A 170 -4.42 -4.81 21.44
CA LEU A 170 -3.08 -4.39 21.86
C LEU A 170 -2.78 -4.80 23.31
N GLN A 171 -3.73 -4.60 24.23
CA GLN A 171 -3.58 -5.01 25.64
C GLN A 171 -3.37 -6.52 25.80
N ALA A 172 -4.07 -7.32 24.97
CA ALA A 172 -3.86 -8.77 24.92
C ALA A 172 -2.47 -9.11 24.39
N ALA A 173 -2.05 -8.48 23.29
CA ALA A 173 -0.74 -8.71 22.67
C ALA A 173 0.43 -8.24 23.55
N ALA A 174 0.25 -7.20 24.36
CA ALA A 174 1.21 -6.74 25.35
C ALA A 174 1.52 -7.79 26.43
N LYS A 175 0.65 -8.80 26.59
CA LYS A 175 0.82 -9.94 27.51
C LYS A 175 1.24 -11.24 26.80
N ASP A 176 1.48 -11.22 25.48
CA ASP A 176 1.87 -12.41 24.70
C ASP A 176 3.18 -13.01 25.23
N ARG A 177 3.35 -14.34 25.18
CA ARG A 177 4.57 -15.02 25.63
C ARG A 177 5.82 -14.62 24.83
N ARG A 178 5.66 -14.21 23.58
CA ARG A 178 6.74 -13.85 22.65
C ARG A 178 7.17 -12.41 22.90
N PRO A 179 8.43 -12.15 23.30
CA PRO A 179 8.88 -10.79 23.62
C PRO A 179 8.73 -9.80 22.47
N ARG A 180 8.90 -10.25 21.22
CA ARG A 180 8.74 -9.41 20.01
C ARG A 180 7.31 -8.90 19.84
N VAL A 181 6.30 -9.71 20.15
CA VAL A 181 4.89 -9.35 20.05
C VAL A 181 4.57 -8.30 21.11
N ARG A 182 4.96 -8.55 22.37
CA ARG A 182 4.76 -7.59 23.47
C ARG A 182 5.39 -6.24 23.19
N ARG A 183 6.65 -6.21 22.76
CA ARG A 183 7.37 -4.96 22.46
C ARG A 183 6.69 -4.17 21.35
N HIS A 184 6.27 -4.85 20.28
CA HIS A 184 5.57 -4.20 19.18
C HIS A 184 4.22 -3.65 19.68
N ALA A 185 3.41 -4.45 20.38
CA ALA A 185 2.13 -4.00 20.93
C ALA A 185 2.26 -2.74 21.80
N VAL A 186 3.21 -2.73 22.75
CA VAL A 186 3.49 -1.56 23.60
C VAL A 186 3.96 -0.35 22.80
N ALA A 187 4.75 -0.55 21.74
CA ALA A 187 5.16 0.54 20.85
C ALA A 187 3.96 1.10 20.06
N THR A 188 3.05 0.24 19.61
CA THR A 188 1.81 0.65 18.93
C THR A 188 0.87 1.40 19.89
N GLU A 189 0.72 0.95 21.13
CA GLU A 189 -0.07 1.66 22.16
C GLU A 189 0.48 3.05 22.44
N ARG A 190 1.80 3.20 22.49
CA ARG A 190 2.45 4.52 22.62
C ARG A 190 2.13 5.41 21.44
N LEU A 191 2.23 4.89 20.22
CA LEU A 191 1.89 5.65 19.00
C LEU A 191 0.40 6.04 18.93
N LEU A 192 -0.49 5.22 19.47
CA LEU A 192 -1.93 5.54 19.57
C LEU A 192 -2.17 6.73 20.51
N ASN A 193 -1.51 6.76 21.67
CA ASN A 193 -1.70 7.79 22.69
C ASN A 193 -0.92 9.08 22.39
N ASP A 194 0.18 8.97 21.67
CA ASP A 194 1.04 10.07 21.26
C ASP A 194 1.44 9.88 19.79
N PRO A 195 0.64 10.44 18.86
CA PRO A 195 0.92 10.36 17.42
C PRO A 195 2.27 10.97 17.03
N ASP A 196 2.77 11.94 17.79
CA ASP A 196 4.02 12.67 17.52
C ASP A 196 5.26 11.88 17.99
N ALA A 197 5.11 10.94 18.93
CA ALA A 197 6.19 10.02 19.34
C ALA A 197 6.77 9.21 18.15
N GLY A 198 5.98 8.96 17.11
CA GLY A 198 6.45 8.33 15.88
C GLY A 198 7.43 9.18 15.08
N PHE A 199 7.28 10.52 15.15
CA PHE A 199 8.13 11.49 14.47
C PHE A 199 9.45 11.72 15.24
N GLU A 200 9.39 11.85 16.56
CA GLU A 200 10.59 12.01 17.40
C GLU A 200 11.53 10.81 17.30
N PHE A 201 10.97 9.60 17.26
CA PHE A 201 11.78 8.40 17.06
C PHE A 201 12.47 8.39 15.67
N ALA A 202 11.78 8.86 14.62
CA ALA A 202 12.34 8.93 13.27
C ALA A 202 13.53 9.92 13.19
N ILE A 203 13.45 11.03 13.93
CA ILE A 203 14.55 11.99 14.05
C ILE A 203 15.76 11.36 14.77
N GLU A 204 15.56 10.64 15.87
CA GLU A 204 16.65 9.99 16.60
C GLU A 204 17.35 8.88 15.79
N GLU A 205 16.61 8.16 14.95
CA GLU A 205 17.21 7.19 14.02
C GLU A 205 18.00 7.87 12.89
N ALA A 206 17.49 8.97 12.33
CA ALA A 206 18.24 9.75 11.34
C ALA A 206 19.58 10.24 11.95
N LYS A 207 19.56 10.68 13.22
CA LYS A 207 20.76 11.04 13.96
C LYS A 207 21.70 9.84 14.18
N ARG A 208 21.18 8.65 14.48
CA ARG A 208 22.00 7.42 14.65
C ARG A 208 22.63 6.93 13.35
N VAL A 209 21.92 6.96 12.24
CA VAL A 209 22.48 6.61 10.92
C VAL A 209 23.59 7.57 10.52
N VAL A 210 23.41 8.87 10.78
CA VAL A 210 24.46 9.88 10.58
C VAL A 210 25.65 9.67 11.54
N ALA A 211 25.39 9.27 12.79
CA ALA A 211 26.43 9.02 13.79
C ALA A 211 27.21 7.71 13.57
N LEU A 212 26.62 6.73 12.87
CA LEU A 212 27.25 5.43 12.62
C LEU A 212 28.06 5.37 11.33
N GLY A 213 27.98 6.37 10.46
CA GLY A 213 28.90 6.55 9.32
C GLY A 213 28.83 5.46 8.24
N THR A 214 28.62 5.89 7.00
CA THR A 214 28.92 5.09 5.80
C THR A 214 30.41 4.76 5.74
N ASP A 215 30.79 3.53 6.04
CA ASP A 215 32.02 2.94 5.51
C ASP A 215 31.73 2.48 4.07
N ALA A 216 31.95 3.39 3.13
CA ALA A 216 32.11 3.11 1.71
C ALA A 216 33.53 3.51 1.29
#